data_AF-A0A662VZY7-F1
#
_entry.id   AF-A0A662VZY7-F1
#
_cell.length_a   1.000
_cell.length_b   1.000
_cell.length_c   1.000
_cell.angle_alpha   90.00
_cell.angle_beta   90.00
_cell.angle_gamma   90.00
#
_symmetry.space_group_name_H-M   'P 1'
#
loop_
_entity.id
_entity.type
_entity.pdbx_description
1 polymer ?
#
loop_
_entity_poly.entity_id
_entity_poly.type
_entity_poly.pdbx_seq_one_letter_code
_entity_poly.pdbx_strand_id
1 'polypeptide(L)' 'MLYEEERAKILGIIGNKVVAIEHIGSTAVPSLEAKPTIDIMVGVRNIAKADECIEPLQGIGYEYVPEYEVSIPERRFL' A
#
# COMPACT_ATOMS: atom_id res chain seq x y z
N MET A 1 -14.47 -2.92 6.40
CA MET A 1 -14.51 -1.53 6.92
C MET A 1 -13.11 -0.95 6.94
N LEU A 2 -12.18 -1.49 7.74
CA LEU A 2 -10.81 -0.97 7.84
C LEU A 2 -10.07 -0.83 6.48
N TYR A 3 -10.12 -1.86 5.63
CA TYR A 3 -9.52 -1.78 4.29
C TYR A 3 -10.14 -0.67 3.42
N GLU A 4 -11.46 -0.55 3.38
CA GLU A 4 -12.14 0.44 2.53
C GLU A 4 -11.88 1.88 2.99
N GLU A 5 -11.79 2.10 4.30
CA GLU A 5 -11.42 3.39 4.88
C GLU A 5 -9.99 3.77 4.50
N GLU A 6 -9.05 2.84 4.64
CA GLU A 6 -7.65 3.08 4.32
C GLU A 6 -7.42 3.23 2.81
N ARG A 7 -8.11 2.41 2.00
CA ARG A 7 -8.18 2.53 0.54
C ARG A 7 -8.63 3.93 0.13
N ALA A 8 -9.67 4.48 0.76
CA ALA A 8 -10.16 5.81 0.47
C ALA A 8 -9.12 6.91 0.82
N LYS A 9 -8.42 6.78 1.95
CA LYS A 9 -7.33 7.69 2.32
C LYS A 9 -6.19 7.67 1.31
N ILE A 10 -5.68 6.48 0.96
CA ILE A 10 -4.60 6.31 -0.03
C ILE A 10 -5.01 6.93 -1.37
N LEU A 11 -6.21 6.62 -1.87
CA LEU A 11 -6.70 7.15 -3.15
C LEU A 11 -6.89 8.68 -3.11
N GLY A 12 -7.26 9.25 -1.96
CA GLY A 12 -7.37 10.69 -1.78
C GLY A 12 -6.05 11.43 -1.94
N ILE A 13 -4.92 10.78 -1.66
CA ILE A 13 -3.58 11.37 -1.71
C ILE A 13 -2.85 11.05 -3.03
N ILE A 14 -2.85 9.79 -3.45
CA ILE A 14 -2.05 9.33 -4.59
C ILE A 14 -2.90 8.75 -5.74
N GLY A 15 -4.23 8.86 -5.69
CA GLY A 15 -5.13 8.18 -6.63
C GLY A 15 -4.87 8.46 -8.11
N ASN A 16 -4.31 9.62 -8.47
CA ASN A 16 -3.92 9.93 -9.84
C ASN A 16 -2.72 9.11 -10.37
N LYS A 17 -1.97 8.45 -9.50
CA LYS A 17 -0.83 7.57 -9.84
C LYS A 17 -1.20 6.08 -9.76
N VAL A 18 -2.33 5.74 -9.13
CA VAL A 18 -2.77 4.37 -8.87
C VAL A 18 -3.41 3.76 -10.12
N VAL A 19 -2.93 2.58 -10.50
CA VAL A 19 -3.51 1.74 -11.55
C VAL A 19 -4.50 0.73 -10.95
N ALA A 20 -4.14 0.15 -9.80
CA ALA A 20 -4.97 -0.79 -9.06
C ALA A 20 -4.68 -0.68 -7.55
N ILE A 21 -5.68 -0.98 -6.72
CA ILE A 21 -5.52 -1.07 -5.27
C ILE A 21 -6.36 -2.25 -4.76
N GLU A 22 -5.71 -3.17 -4.05
CA GLU A 22 -6.28 -4.46 -3.67
C GLU A 22 -6.03 -4.78 -2.19
N HIS A 23 -7.01 -5.41 -1.55
CA HIS A 23 -6.86 -6.00 -0.22
C HIS A 23 -6.20 -7.36 -0.41
N ILE A 24 -4.99 -7.52 0.13
CA ILE A 24 -4.25 -8.78 0.07
C ILE A 24 -4.03 -9.32 1.49
N GLY A 25 -3.32 -10.44 1.60
CA GLY A 25 -3.02 -11.07 2.89
C GLY A 25 -4.20 -11.79 3.53
N SER A 26 -4.00 -12.35 4.72
CA SER A 26 -4.99 -13.24 5.35
C SER A 26 -6.28 -12.52 5.73
N THR A 27 -6.24 -11.23 6.03
CA THR A 27 -7.44 -10.44 6.38
C THR A 27 -8.36 -10.18 5.18
N ALA A 28 -7.88 -10.41 3.94
CA ALA A 28 -8.69 -10.34 2.73
C ALA A 28 -9.50 -11.63 2.48
N VAL A 29 -9.17 -12.72 3.17
CA VAL A 29 -9.82 -14.03 2.99
C VAL A 29 -10.96 -14.18 4.00
N PRO A 30 -12.22 -14.28 3.56
CA PRO A 30 -13.34 -14.48 4.47
C PRO A 30 -13.16 -15.75 5.30
N SER A 31 -13.45 -15.64 6.60
CA SER A 31 -13.41 -16.75 7.57
C SER A 31 -12.03 -17.35 7.86
N LEU A 32 -10.94 -16.72 7.41
CA LEU A 32 -9.59 -17.11 7.79
C LEU A 32 -9.15 -16.39 9.07
N GLU A 33 -8.66 -17.13 10.05
CA GLU A 33 -8.07 -16.54 11.25
C GLU A 33 -6.76 -15.83 10.88
N ALA A 34 -6.64 -14.56 11.25
CA ALA A 34 -5.53 -13.70 10.86
C ALA A 34 -5.15 -12.76 12.00
N LYS A 35 -3.91 -12.29 11.99
CA LYS A 35 -3.50 -11.15 12.80
C LYS A 35 -4.34 -9.92 12.39
N PRO A 36 -4.67 -9.00 13.32
CA PRO A 36 -5.49 -7.82 13.03
C PRO A 36 -4.69 -6.73 12.29
N THR A 37 -4.05 -7.10 11.19
CA THR A 37 -3.25 -6.24 10.31
C THR A 37 -3.76 -6.43 8.88
N ILE A 38 -4.05 -5.32 8.20
CA ILE A 38 -4.46 -5.35 6.80
C ILE A 38 -3.25 -5.14 5.90
N ASP A 39 -3.19 -5.88 4.80
CA ASP A 39 -2.16 -5.73 3.77
C ASP A 39 -2.82 -5.12 2.53
N ILE A 40 -2.25 -4.01 2.03
CA ILE A 40 -2.76 -3.30 0.87
C ILE A 40 -1.71 -3.32 -0.24
N MET A 41 -2.10 -3.79 -1.42
CA MET A 41 -1.25 -3.71 -2.60
C MET A 41 -1.70 -2.54 -3.48
N VAL A 42 -0.78 -1.63 -3.77
CA VAL A 42 -1.00 -0.50 -4.67
C VAL A 42 -0.18 -0.72 -5.94
N GLY A 43 -0.85 -0.98 -7.05
CA GLY A 43 -0.25 -1.06 -8.37
C GLY A 43 -0.09 0.33 -8.99
N VAL A 44 1.11 0.64 -9.45
CA VAL A 44 1.44 1.86 -10.21
C VAL A 44 2.02 1.50 -11.59
N ARG A 45 2.18 2.48 -12.48
CA ARG A 45 2.65 2.23 -13.86
C ARG A 45 4.09 1.72 -13.95
N ASN A 46 4.95 2.16 -13.05
CA ASN A 46 6.36 1.74 -12.96
C ASN A 46 6.93 2.14 -11.60
N ILE A 47 8.14 1.65 -11.29
CA ILE A 47 8.75 1.84 -9.97
C ILE A 47 9.04 3.31 -9.63
N ALA A 48 9.38 4.14 -10.62
CA ALA A 48 9.58 5.58 -10.42
C ALA A 48 8.28 6.28 -9.94
N LYS A 49 7.10 5.78 -10.33
CA LYS A 49 5.83 6.26 -9.78
C LYS A 49 5.57 5.82 -8.35
N ALA A 50 6.15 4.71 -7.91
CA ALA A 50 6.09 4.31 -6.51
C ALA A 50 6.96 5.24 -5.66
N ASP A 51 8.14 5.66 -6.15
CA ASP A 51 8.98 6.65 -5.47
C ASP A 51 8.24 7.96 -5.20
N GLU A 52 7.50 8.47 -6.20
CA GLU A 52 6.67 9.69 -6.08
C GLU A 52 5.50 9.55 -5.09
N CYS A 53 5.17 8.34 -4.62
CA CYS A 53 4.11 8.09 -3.66
C CYS A 53 4.62 8.11 -2.21
N ILE A 54 5.93 8.01 -1.97
CA ILE A 54 6.51 7.84 -0.63
C ILE A 54 6.19 9.04 0.26
N GLU A 55 6.67 10.23 -0.10
CA GLU A 55 6.49 11.44 0.70
C GLU A 55 5.00 11.77 0.93
N PRO A 56 4.10 11.72 -0.08
CA PRO A 56 2.68 11.94 0.16
C PRO A 56 2.06 10.96 1.17
N LEU A 57 2.41 9.68 1.10
CA LEU A 57 1.89 8.66 2.02
C LEU A 57 2.46 8.82 3.44
N GLN A 58 3.73 9.20 3.57
CA GLN A 58 4.30 9.58 4.86
C GLN A 58 3.54 10.77 5.48
N GLY A 59 3.08 11.71 4.66
CA GLY A 59 2.24 12.84 5.08
C GLY A 59 0.91 12.45 5.74
N ILE A 60 0.42 11.23 5.54
CA ILE A 60 -0.79 10.69 6.21
C ILE A 60 -0.48 9.59 7.24
N GLY A 61 0.79 9.41 7.61
CA GLY A 61 1.21 8.55 8.72
C GLY A 61 1.79 7.18 8.35
N TYR A 62 2.06 6.91 7.06
CA TYR A 62 2.80 5.71 6.66
C TYR A 62 4.31 5.84 6.96
N GLU A 63 4.98 4.71 7.19
CA GLU A 63 6.42 4.68 7.48
C GLU A 63 7.14 3.93 6.36
N TYR A 64 7.95 4.66 5.60
CA TYR A 64 8.72 4.05 4.52
C TYR A 64 9.88 3.21 5.05
N VAL A 65 9.95 1.94 4.64
CA VAL A 65 10.96 0.95 5.06
C VAL A 65 11.82 0.52 3.86
N PRO A 66 12.90 1.27 3.52
CA PRO A 66 13.73 1.02 2.34
C PRO A 66 14.53 -0.30 2.41
N GLU A 67 14.70 -0.90 3.58
CA GLU A 67 15.47 -2.14 3.77
C GLU A 67 14.91 -3.30 2.93
N TYR A 68 13.60 -3.31 2.68
CA TYR A 68 12.95 -4.34 1.87
C TYR A 68 13.33 -4.28 0.39
N GLU A 69 13.75 -3.12 -0.12
CA GLU A 69 14.11 -2.93 -1.53
C GLU A 69 15.31 -3.79 -1.94
N VAL A 70 16.21 -4.07 -1.00
CA VAL A 70 17.39 -4.93 -1.23
C VAL A 70 16.98 -6.32 -1.71
N SER A 71 15.84 -6.81 -1.21
CA SER A 71 15.30 -8.12 -1.60
C SER A 71 14.23 -8.04 -2.68
N ILE A 72 13.50 -6.92 -2.76
CA ILE A 72 12.37 -6.72 -3.67
C ILE A 72 12.45 -5.30 -4.26
N PRO A 73 13.34 -5.06 -5.25
CA PRO A 73 13.64 -3.73 -5.76
C PRO A 73 12.45 -3.04 -6.44
N GLU A 74 11.49 -3.83 -6.92
CA GLU A 74 10.25 -3.37 -7.56
C GLU A 74 9.12 -3.07 -6.55
N ARG A 75 9.44 -2.99 -5.25
CA ARG A 75 8.46 -2.70 -4.18
C ARG A 75 8.95 -1.57 -3.28
N ARG A 76 8.05 -0.63 -3.00
CA ARG A 76 8.16 0.29 -1.86
C ARG A 76 7.26 -0.24 -0.75
N PHE A 77 7.84 -0.50 0.42
CA PHE A 77 7.09 -0.90 1.60
C PHE A 77 6.90 0.30 2.52
N LEU A 78 5.66 0.56 2.93
CA LEU A 78 5.21 1.73 3.68
C LEU A 78 4.29 1.31 4.84
#